data_AF-A0A9J7YDS9-F1
#
_entry.id   AF-A0A9J7YDS9-F1
#
_cell.length_a   1.000
_cell.length_b   1.000
_cell.length_c   1.000
_cell.angle_alpha   90.00
_cell.angle_beta   90.00
_cell.angle_gamma   90.00
#
_symmetry.space_group_name_H-M   'P 1'
#
loop_
_entity.id
_entity.type
_entity.pdbx_description
1 polymer ?
#
loop_
_entity_poly.entity_id
_entity_poly.type
_entity_poly.pdbx_seq_one_letter_code
_entity_poly.pdbx_strand_id
1 'polypeptide(L)'
;MVEDDMSYDCGGGDIPGYCQDESTTLISQALCEIIRDSQGPFSFCHGSVDPQAYFNNCVFDVCISENSNDVLCHSVQAYVSACQSANTVVYPWREIASCVMDCSSNIPNSHYEVCGTDCGHTCASSIDASCEHTCSEGCFCDEGFVRSGGLCIPVEQCGCLYDGFYYNIGEQFWDSTCSQRCQCFAPNDLRCSASVCPPTMNCAVRNGHRDCYSPMSTCTVWGDPHYITFDGAVAHFQGTCSYEIAQTCGNVTDNDLEFRVVATNRHRGNMVVSFVSAVDVWLSQHGQQTHITIGQNRRVKVDGNAIDTPAYQNNDLVEIREEQGFVILNAFNEFIVHFDGHSSLLVRASERFYGSLCGMCGNFNGNPADDKVLPSGDPAPDDDSFGHSWQSDTSIAGCGARDQTGNADECPSRQRYSDLCSIITNTTGPFQSCHLHVDPAPYYFSCVYDLCLYTRANGMLCSAVEAYETACAILEIQ
;
A
#
# COMPACT_ATOMS: atom_id res chain seq x y z
N MET A 1 -12.95 49.52 8.54
CA MET A 1 -12.39 49.39 9.89
C MET A 1 -12.38 47.91 10.19
N VAL A 2 -11.17 47.33 10.25
CA VAL A 2 -10.72 46.23 11.13
C VAL A 2 -11.55 44.93 11.02
N GLU A 3 -11.05 43.80 10.49
CA GLU A 3 -10.04 42.88 11.08
C GLU A 3 -10.48 42.40 12.49
N ASP A 4 -10.15 41.24 13.09
CA ASP A 4 -9.54 39.95 12.72
C ASP A 4 -9.73 39.01 13.96
N ASP A 5 -9.48 37.69 14.01
CA ASP A 5 -9.04 36.62 13.09
C ASP A 5 -9.53 35.27 13.69
N MET A 6 -9.43 34.14 12.97
CA MET A 6 -9.35 32.78 13.59
C MET A 6 -8.37 31.86 12.83
N SER A 7 -7.09 32.07 13.09
CA SER A 7 -5.98 31.18 12.77
C SER A 7 -6.01 29.87 13.58
N TYR A 8 -5.46 28.81 12.98
CA TYR A 8 -5.36 27.49 13.59
C TYR A 8 -4.21 27.41 14.61
N ASP A 9 -4.48 26.82 15.77
CA ASP A 9 -3.50 26.50 16.81
C ASP A 9 -2.88 25.11 16.57
N CYS A 10 -1.56 25.03 16.51
CA CYS A 10 -0.79 23.79 16.48
C CYS A 10 0.04 23.69 17.76
N GLY A 11 -0.21 22.63 18.54
CA GLY A 11 0.28 22.48 19.90
C GLY A 11 1.81 22.55 20.05
N GLY A 12 2.25 23.19 21.13
CA GLY A 12 3.66 23.50 21.36
C GLY A 12 4.57 22.30 21.62
N GLY A 13 5.55 22.14 20.73
CA GLY A 13 6.90 21.66 21.02
C GLY A 13 7.89 22.69 20.46
N ASP A 14 8.91 23.05 21.26
CA ASP A 14 9.99 24.02 21.01
C ASP A 14 9.95 24.85 19.70
N ILE A 15 9.68 26.15 19.84
CA ILE A 15 9.76 27.15 18.76
C ILE A 15 11.19 27.15 18.17
N PRO A 16 11.39 26.83 16.87
CA PRO A 16 12.71 26.81 16.28
C PRO A 16 13.32 28.22 16.15
N GLY A 17 14.56 28.36 16.61
CA GLY A 17 15.54 29.36 16.20
C GLY A 17 15.04 30.78 15.86
N TYR A 18 14.94 31.66 16.86
CA TYR A 18 15.03 33.09 16.57
C TYR A 18 16.51 33.45 16.34
N CYS A 19 16.83 34.06 15.20
CA CYS A 19 18.16 34.60 14.90
C CYS A 19 18.50 35.72 15.91
N GLN A 20 19.24 35.39 16.99
CA GLN A 20 19.53 36.29 18.12
C GLN A 20 20.96 36.87 18.12
N ASP A 21 21.88 36.29 17.36
CA ASP A 21 23.27 36.77 17.30
C ASP A 21 23.41 37.82 16.17
N GLU A 22 23.71 39.07 16.55
CA GLU A 22 23.94 40.16 15.60
C GLU A 22 25.10 39.86 14.64
N SER A 23 26.09 39.08 15.06
CA SER A 23 27.26 38.73 14.24
C SER A 23 26.94 37.69 13.18
N THR A 24 26.14 36.66 13.49
CA THR A 24 25.65 35.72 12.46
C THR A 24 24.67 36.41 11.52
N THR A 25 23.76 37.25 12.04
CA THR A 25 22.84 38.05 11.23
C THR A 25 23.58 38.87 10.17
N LEU A 26 24.68 39.54 10.55
CA LEU A 26 25.49 40.36 9.65
C LEU A 26 26.19 39.50 8.57
N ILE A 27 26.64 38.30 8.92
CA ILE A 27 27.23 37.34 7.96
C ILE A 27 26.16 36.85 6.99
N SER A 28 24.99 36.46 7.47
CA SER A 28 23.87 36.01 6.62
C SER A 28 23.42 37.10 5.65
N GLN A 29 23.34 38.36 6.10
CA GLN A 29 23.10 39.51 5.22
C GLN A 29 24.16 39.60 4.11
N ALA A 30 25.45 39.59 4.46
CA ALA A 30 26.54 39.70 3.49
C ALA A 30 26.55 38.56 2.46
N LEU A 31 26.21 37.32 2.87
CA LEU A 31 26.11 36.16 1.98
C LEU A 31 24.90 36.28 1.02
N CYS A 32 23.76 36.75 1.51
CA CYS A 32 22.53 36.83 0.72
C CYS A 32 22.46 38.04 -0.23
N GLU A 33 23.32 39.06 -0.10
CA GLU A 33 23.27 40.26 -0.98
C GLU A 33 23.48 39.95 -2.47
N ILE A 34 24.02 38.78 -2.84
CA ILE A 34 24.04 38.31 -4.24
C ILE A 34 22.64 38.34 -4.91
N ILE A 35 21.57 38.16 -4.13
CA ILE A 35 20.17 38.22 -4.59
C ILE A 35 19.78 39.65 -5.03
N ARG A 36 20.29 40.68 -4.34
CA ARG A 36 19.92 42.09 -4.54
C ARG A 36 20.97 42.93 -5.27
N ASP A 37 22.15 42.38 -5.54
CA ASP A 37 23.20 43.10 -6.28
C ASP A 37 22.72 43.51 -7.68
N SER A 38 22.50 44.81 -7.86
CA SER A 38 22.09 45.45 -9.11
C SER A 38 23.08 45.29 -10.28
N GLN A 39 24.32 44.85 -10.02
CA GLN A 39 25.33 44.50 -11.02
C GLN A 39 25.68 42.99 -10.98
N GLY A 40 25.00 42.22 -10.13
CA GLY A 40 25.20 40.79 -9.94
C GLY A 40 24.51 39.92 -10.99
N PRO A 41 24.57 38.59 -10.80
CA PRO A 41 24.13 37.61 -11.81
C PRO A 41 22.62 37.62 -12.09
N PHE A 42 21.82 38.25 -11.23
CA PHE A 42 20.35 38.31 -11.31
C PHE A 42 19.82 39.71 -11.69
N SER A 43 20.70 40.64 -12.05
CA SER A 43 20.35 42.04 -12.36
C SER A 43 19.25 42.22 -13.44
N PHE A 44 19.17 41.31 -14.42
CA PHE A 44 18.10 41.30 -15.43
C PHE A 44 16.76 40.75 -14.91
N CYS A 45 16.77 39.95 -13.84
CA CYS A 45 15.59 39.38 -13.21
C CYS A 45 14.87 40.38 -12.29
N HIS A 46 15.61 41.32 -11.66
CA HIS A 46 15.07 42.31 -10.73
C HIS A 46 13.90 43.15 -11.27
N GLY A 47 13.82 43.33 -12.60
CA GLY A 47 12.71 44.02 -13.25
C GLY A 47 11.42 43.20 -13.43
N SER A 48 11.49 41.88 -13.20
CA SER A 48 10.35 40.94 -13.34
C SER A 48 10.00 40.23 -12.04
N VAL A 49 10.98 39.98 -11.15
CA VAL A 49 10.79 39.35 -9.84
C VAL A 49 11.49 40.18 -8.77
N ASP A 50 10.73 40.67 -7.78
CA ASP A 50 11.26 41.48 -6.67
C ASP A 50 12.22 40.65 -5.79
N PRO A 51 13.52 41.01 -5.69
CA PRO A 51 14.49 40.28 -4.89
C PRO A 51 14.28 40.42 -3.37
N GLN A 52 13.48 41.38 -2.88
CA GLN A 52 13.46 41.73 -1.45
C GLN A 52 12.90 40.62 -0.55
N ALA A 53 11.87 39.89 -1.00
CA ALA A 53 11.31 38.76 -0.25
C ALA A 53 12.30 37.58 -0.17
N TYR A 54 12.92 37.24 -1.31
CA TYR A 54 13.92 36.16 -1.40
C TYR A 54 15.17 36.45 -0.56
N PHE A 55 15.63 37.71 -0.54
CA PHE A 55 16.71 38.14 0.34
C PHE A 55 16.34 38.00 1.81
N ASN A 56 15.16 38.46 2.23
CA ASN A 56 14.73 38.37 3.63
C ASN A 56 14.67 36.90 4.11
N ASN A 57 14.13 36.00 3.27
CA ASN A 57 14.07 34.57 3.56
C ASN A 57 15.47 33.96 3.63
N CYS A 58 16.33 34.24 2.65
CA CYS A 58 17.74 33.81 2.65
C CYS A 58 18.46 34.22 3.95
N VAL A 59 18.33 35.47 4.38
CA VAL A 59 18.98 35.95 5.62
C VAL A 59 18.44 35.22 6.86
N PHE A 60 17.15 34.91 6.89
CA PHE A 60 16.55 34.13 7.98
C PHE A 60 17.05 32.69 7.98
N ASP A 61 16.92 31.97 6.86
CA ASP A 61 17.26 30.55 6.71
C ASP A 61 18.76 30.30 6.93
N VAL A 62 19.62 31.18 6.39
CA VAL A 62 21.09 31.12 6.59
C VAL A 62 21.46 31.43 8.04
N CYS A 63 20.76 32.35 8.73
CA CYS A 63 21.07 32.65 10.14
C CYS A 63 20.67 31.50 11.08
N ILE A 64 19.47 30.93 10.93
CA ILE A 64 19.00 29.82 11.79
C ILE A 64 19.79 28.52 11.57
N SER A 65 20.50 28.40 10.45
CA SER A 65 21.38 27.29 10.10
C SER A 65 22.87 27.57 10.39
N GLU A 66 23.18 28.52 11.28
CA GLU A 66 24.54 28.91 11.68
C GLU A 66 25.46 29.34 10.52
N ASN A 67 24.89 29.94 9.47
CA ASN A 67 25.50 30.26 8.18
C ASN A 67 25.91 29.04 7.35
N SER A 68 25.08 28.00 7.34
CA SER A 68 25.26 26.85 6.44
C SER A 68 25.27 27.26 4.97
N ASN A 69 26.35 26.92 4.26
CA ASN A 69 26.51 27.21 2.84
C ASN A 69 25.48 26.46 1.99
N ASP A 70 25.09 25.24 2.38
CA ASP A 70 24.08 24.47 1.65
C ASP A 70 22.71 25.18 1.67
N VAL A 71 22.36 25.79 2.81
CA VAL A 71 21.12 26.57 2.97
C VAL A 71 21.17 27.87 2.15
N LEU A 72 22.34 28.53 2.10
CA LEU A 72 22.56 29.67 1.19
C LEU A 72 22.34 29.24 -0.27
N CYS A 73 22.93 28.12 -0.69
CA CYS A 73 22.80 27.61 -2.05
C CYS A 73 21.35 27.29 -2.42
N HIS A 74 20.58 26.66 -1.53
CA HIS A 74 19.15 26.41 -1.73
C HIS A 74 18.33 27.72 -1.77
N SER A 75 18.65 28.70 -0.92
CA SER A 75 17.97 30.00 -0.88
C SER A 75 18.18 30.79 -2.18
N VAL A 76 19.41 30.82 -2.70
CA VAL A 76 19.73 31.47 -3.98
C VAL A 76 19.11 30.70 -5.16
N GLN A 77 19.11 29.36 -5.13
CA GLN A 77 18.45 28.53 -6.14
C GLN A 77 16.96 28.86 -6.29
N ALA A 78 16.26 29.12 -5.17
CA ALA A 78 14.84 29.47 -5.19
C ALA A 78 14.59 30.77 -5.97
N TYR A 79 15.49 31.76 -5.86
CA TYR A 79 15.39 32.99 -6.64
C TYR A 79 15.71 32.75 -8.12
N VAL A 80 16.76 31.99 -8.42
CA VAL A 80 17.11 31.62 -9.81
C VAL A 80 15.95 30.92 -10.52
N SER A 81 15.30 29.99 -9.84
CA SER A 81 14.15 29.24 -10.37
C SER A 81 12.97 30.17 -10.69
N ALA A 82 12.73 31.20 -9.87
CA ALA A 82 11.74 32.23 -10.13
C ALA A 82 12.12 33.12 -11.34
N CYS A 83 13.40 33.49 -11.46
CA CYS A 83 13.94 34.25 -12.59
C CYS A 83 13.81 33.49 -13.93
N GLN A 84 14.10 32.19 -13.93
CA GLN A 84 13.92 31.30 -15.08
C GLN A 84 12.45 31.13 -15.45
N SER A 85 11.57 30.96 -14.45
CA SER A 85 10.12 30.89 -14.65
C SER A 85 9.54 32.19 -15.24
N ALA A 86 10.14 33.33 -14.92
CA ALA A 86 9.83 34.64 -15.52
C ALA A 86 10.49 34.84 -16.91
N ASN A 87 11.16 33.84 -17.47
CA ASN A 87 11.88 33.85 -18.74
C ASN A 87 12.94 34.98 -18.84
N THR A 88 13.64 35.25 -17.72
CA THR A 88 14.70 36.26 -17.62
C THR A 88 16.09 35.63 -17.69
N VAL A 89 17.09 36.42 -18.10
CA VAL A 89 18.49 35.96 -18.18
C VAL A 89 19.11 35.89 -16.79
N VAL A 90 19.67 34.74 -16.45
CA VAL A 90 20.50 34.51 -15.26
C VAL A 90 21.93 34.21 -15.69
N TYR A 91 22.91 34.90 -15.10
CA TYR A 91 24.33 34.64 -15.33
C TYR A 91 24.88 33.60 -14.33
N PRO A 92 26.06 32.99 -14.61
CA PRO A 92 26.71 32.06 -13.69
C PRO A 92 26.90 32.65 -12.29
N TRP A 93 26.30 32.01 -11.29
CA TRP A 93 26.26 32.50 -9.90
C TRP A 93 26.93 31.55 -8.91
N ARG A 94 26.99 30.24 -9.20
CA ARG A 94 27.51 29.21 -8.28
C ARG A 94 28.95 29.41 -7.86
N GLU A 95 29.82 29.82 -8.78
CA GLU A 95 31.23 30.10 -8.46
C GLU A 95 31.37 31.31 -7.51
N ILE A 96 30.47 32.30 -7.63
CA ILE A 96 30.44 33.51 -6.80
C ILE A 96 29.94 33.16 -5.39
N ALA A 97 28.88 32.35 -5.30
CA ALA A 97 28.26 31.93 -4.04
C ALA A 97 28.96 30.71 -3.37
N SER A 98 30.04 30.18 -3.93
CA SER A 98 30.68 28.92 -3.47
C SER A 98 29.70 27.72 -3.44
N CYS A 99 28.78 27.66 -4.41
CA CYS A 99 27.70 26.69 -4.54
C CYS A 99 27.90 25.72 -5.71
N VAL A 100 29.15 25.34 -6.00
CA VAL A 100 29.53 24.53 -7.18
C VAL A 100 28.77 23.21 -7.22
N MET A 101 28.17 22.91 -8.37
CA MET A 101 27.46 21.65 -8.63
C MET A 101 28.36 20.73 -9.46
N ASP A 102 28.74 19.59 -8.90
CA ASP A 102 29.50 18.56 -9.60
C ASP A 102 28.54 17.56 -10.25
N CYS A 103 28.30 17.74 -11.55
CA CYS A 103 27.43 16.85 -12.31
C CYS A 103 28.15 15.56 -12.70
N SER A 104 29.40 15.64 -13.17
CA SER A 104 30.08 14.51 -13.80
C SER A 104 30.49 13.40 -12.82
N SER A 105 30.63 13.68 -11.52
CA SER A 105 30.83 12.64 -10.49
C SER A 105 29.54 11.97 -10.02
N ASN A 106 28.41 12.69 -10.03
CA ASN A 106 27.11 12.21 -9.57
C ASN A 106 26.30 11.52 -10.69
N ILE A 107 26.41 12.02 -11.91
CA ILE A 107 25.72 11.54 -13.12
C ILE A 107 26.77 11.42 -14.25
N PRO A 108 27.24 10.21 -14.59
CA PRO A 108 28.20 10.01 -15.66
C PRO A 108 27.70 10.54 -17.02
N ASN A 109 28.59 11.12 -17.82
CA ASN A 109 28.29 11.74 -19.12
C ASN A 109 27.27 12.89 -19.00
N SER A 110 27.48 13.76 -18.00
CA SER A 110 26.72 14.98 -17.82
C SER A 110 27.61 16.16 -17.40
N HIS A 111 27.14 17.36 -17.70
CA HIS A 111 27.74 18.63 -17.33
C HIS A 111 26.71 19.57 -16.71
N TYR A 112 27.18 20.61 -16.05
CA TYR A 112 26.35 21.63 -15.42
C TYR A 112 25.99 22.75 -16.42
N GLU A 113 24.71 23.14 -16.47
CA GLU A 113 24.25 24.33 -17.17
C GLU A 113 23.39 25.24 -16.27
N VAL A 114 23.58 26.56 -16.42
CA VAL A 114 22.72 27.58 -15.78
C VAL A 114 21.32 27.63 -16.42
N CYS A 115 21.17 27.15 -17.66
CA CYS A 115 19.95 27.26 -18.46
C CYS A 115 19.97 26.17 -19.55
N GLY A 116 19.82 24.92 -19.15
CA GLY A 116 19.69 23.76 -20.05
C GLY A 116 18.24 23.28 -20.18
N THR A 117 18.01 22.26 -21.01
CA THR A 117 16.70 21.62 -21.14
C THR A 117 16.82 20.14 -21.50
N ASP A 118 15.99 19.31 -20.87
CA ASP A 118 15.82 17.90 -21.24
C ASP A 118 14.71 17.69 -22.30
N CYS A 119 14.05 18.76 -22.75
CA CYS A 119 12.95 18.67 -23.71
C CYS A 119 13.42 18.08 -25.05
N GLY A 120 12.85 16.95 -25.46
CA GLY A 120 13.29 16.21 -26.66
C GLY A 120 14.61 15.43 -26.50
N HIS A 121 15.22 15.46 -25.31
CA HIS A 121 16.51 14.83 -24.99
C HIS A 121 16.39 13.69 -23.96
N THR A 122 15.21 13.07 -23.85
CA THR A 122 14.99 11.87 -23.02
C THR A 122 14.60 10.66 -23.87
N CYS A 123 14.92 9.45 -23.41
CA CYS A 123 14.53 8.22 -24.12
C CYS A 123 13.00 8.01 -24.24
N ALA A 124 12.21 8.70 -23.42
CA ALA A 124 10.74 8.64 -23.45
C ALA A 124 10.09 9.79 -24.25
N SER A 125 10.86 10.80 -24.68
CA SER A 125 10.33 11.96 -25.41
C SER A 125 10.27 11.73 -26.93
N SER A 126 9.19 12.21 -27.56
CA SER A 126 9.19 12.39 -29.02
C SER A 126 10.14 13.52 -29.39
N ILE A 127 10.87 13.35 -30.50
CA ILE A 127 11.78 14.37 -31.06
C ILE A 127 10.99 15.64 -31.47
N ASP A 128 9.69 15.51 -31.74
CA ASP A 128 8.79 16.63 -32.11
C ASP A 128 8.15 17.35 -30.91
N ALA A 129 8.66 17.17 -29.68
CA ALA A 129 8.10 17.80 -28.48
C ALA A 129 8.32 19.33 -28.46
N SER A 130 7.25 20.10 -28.68
CA SER A 130 7.26 21.56 -28.51
C SER A 130 7.04 21.95 -27.04
N CYS A 131 8.10 22.25 -26.31
CA CYS A 131 7.98 22.77 -24.94
C CYS A 131 7.67 24.28 -24.93
N GLU A 132 6.56 24.65 -24.27
CA GLU A 132 6.11 26.04 -24.11
C GLU A 132 6.84 26.80 -22.98
N HIS A 133 7.60 26.10 -22.13
CA HIS A 133 8.32 26.67 -20.99
C HIS A 133 9.84 26.51 -21.04
N THR A 134 10.48 27.48 -20.40
CA THR A 134 11.89 27.87 -20.41
C THR A 134 12.86 26.84 -19.81
N CYS A 135 14.14 26.98 -20.16
CA CYS A 135 15.26 26.27 -19.55
C CYS A 135 15.27 26.32 -18.01
N SER A 136 15.90 25.33 -17.40
CA SER A 136 16.18 25.27 -15.97
C SER A 136 17.68 25.13 -15.70
N GLU A 137 18.10 25.46 -14.49
CA GLU A 137 19.45 25.16 -14.02
C GLU A 137 19.57 23.68 -13.59
N GLY A 138 20.70 23.03 -13.88
CA GLY A 138 20.92 21.65 -13.46
C GLY A 138 22.05 20.93 -14.17
N CYS A 139 22.04 19.59 -14.07
CA CYS A 139 22.95 18.69 -14.75
C CYS A 139 22.30 18.10 -16.00
N PHE A 140 22.87 18.36 -17.18
CA PHE A 140 22.34 17.93 -18.49
C PHE A 140 23.31 16.96 -19.17
N CYS A 141 22.77 16.09 -20.03
CA CYS A 141 23.55 15.03 -20.65
C CYS A 141 24.51 15.56 -21.72
N ASP A 142 25.69 14.95 -21.82
CA ASP A 142 26.69 15.30 -22.83
C ASP A 142 26.24 14.89 -24.24
N GLU A 143 26.84 15.50 -25.27
CA GLU A 143 26.52 15.22 -26.68
C GLU A 143 26.63 13.71 -27.01
N GLY A 144 25.54 13.13 -27.54
CA GLY A 144 25.42 11.69 -27.82
C GLY A 144 24.76 10.87 -26.70
N PHE A 145 24.48 11.48 -25.55
CA PHE A 145 23.73 10.89 -24.44
C PHE A 145 22.36 11.55 -24.28
N VAL A 146 21.42 10.79 -23.73
CA VAL A 146 20.03 11.22 -23.46
C VAL A 146 19.62 10.74 -22.06
N ARG A 147 18.67 11.47 -21.45
CA ARG A 147 18.22 11.12 -20.09
C ARG A 147 17.28 9.93 -20.11
N SER A 148 17.54 8.97 -19.23
CA SER A 148 16.64 7.87 -18.89
C SER A 148 16.58 7.75 -17.36
N GLY A 149 15.47 8.19 -16.77
CA GLY A 149 15.37 8.38 -15.32
C GLY A 149 16.39 9.40 -14.81
N GLY A 150 17.20 9.03 -13.81
CA GLY A 150 18.25 9.88 -13.25
C GLY A 150 19.60 9.85 -13.99
N LEU A 151 19.74 9.08 -15.08
CA LEU A 151 21.02 8.80 -15.73
C LEU A 151 21.08 9.29 -17.18
N CYS A 152 22.29 9.62 -17.64
CA CYS A 152 22.60 9.92 -19.04
C CYS A 152 23.17 8.67 -19.72
N ILE A 153 22.42 8.12 -20.67
CA ILE A 153 22.79 6.88 -21.38
C ILE A 153 22.93 7.13 -22.89
N PRO A 154 23.73 6.35 -23.62
CA PRO A 154 23.80 6.45 -25.08
C PRO A 154 22.42 6.22 -25.70
N VAL A 155 22.09 6.93 -26.79
CA VAL A 155 20.80 6.78 -27.50
C VAL A 155 20.52 5.32 -27.91
N GLU A 156 21.56 4.58 -28.27
CA GLU A 156 21.51 3.14 -28.62
C GLU A 156 21.11 2.22 -27.44
N GLN A 157 21.05 2.76 -26.22
CA GLN A 157 20.61 2.08 -25.00
C GLN A 157 19.25 2.60 -24.49
N CYS A 158 18.52 3.40 -25.29
CA CYS A 158 17.11 3.63 -25.01
C CYS A 158 16.30 2.33 -25.16
N GLY A 159 15.27 2.21 -24.32
CA GLY A 159 14.28 1.14 -24.37
C GLY A 159 13.27 1.34 -25.51
N CYS A 160 12.00 1.05 -25.24
CA CYS A 160 10.95 0.98 -26.26
C CYS A 160 9.79 1.90 -25.93
N LEU A 161 9.27 2.61 -26.93
CA LEU A 161 8.06 3.41 -26.79
C LEU A 161 6.88 2.66 -27.43
N TYR A 162 5.88 2.30 -26.64
CA TYR A 162 4.71 1.53 -27.09
C TYR A 162 3.43 2.01 -26.40
N ASP A 163 2.39 2.30 -27.20
CA ASP A 163 1.08 2.83 -26.77
C ASP A 163 1.17 4.04 -25.80
N GLY A 164 2.19 4.89 -25.99
CA GLY A 164 2.44 6.07 -25.15
C GLY A 164 3.26 5.81 -23.88
N PHE A 165 3.61 4.55 -23.58
CA PHE A 165 4.44 4.16 -22.44
C PHE A 165 5.89 3.87 -22.87
N TYR A 166 6.83 4.14 -21.97
CA TYR A 166 8.25 3.81 -22.14
C TYR A 166 8.62 2.59 -21.31
N TYR A 167 9.18 1.58 -21.95
CA TYR A 167 9.60 0.31 -21.35
C TYR A 167 11.12 0.17 -21.39
N ASN A 168 11.72 -0.31 -20.31
CA ASN A 168 13.16 -0.48 -20.20
C ASN A 168 13.65 -1.71 -20.98
N ILE A 169 14.95 -1.73 -21.32
CA ILE A 169 15.55 -2.88 -22.01
C ILE A 169 15.41 -4.14 -21.15
N GLY A 170 14.88 -5.21 -21.75
CA GLY A 170 14.63 -6.50 -21.09
C GLY A 170 13.27 -6.59 -20.40
N GLU A 171 12.58 -5.47 -20.20
CA GLU A 171 11.26 -5.42 -19.57
C GLU A 171 10.22 -6.21 -20.38
N GLN A 172 9.35 -6.94 -19.67
CA GLN A 172 8.29 -7.75 -20.27
C GLN A 172 6.93 -7.27 -19.78
N PHE A 173 5.95 -7.20 -20.69
CA PHE A 173 4.60 -6.75 -20.38
C PHE A 173 3.56 -7.42 -21.29
N TRP A 174 2.30 -7.33 -20.88
CA TRP A 174 1.15 -7.72 -21.70
C TRP A 174 0.59 -6.51 -22.45
N ASP A 175 0.14 -6.73 -23.68
CA ASP A 175 -0.59 -5.72 -24.45
C ASP A 175 -1.93 -5.36 -23.78
N SER A 176 -2.58 -4.29 -24.26
CA SER A 176 -3.84 -3.79 -23.70
C SER A 176 -5.01 -4.80 -23.71
N THR A 177 -4.91 -5.89 -24.48
CA THR A 177 -5.91 -6.97 -24.54
C THR A 177 -5.48 -8.30 -23.88
N CYS A 178 -4.26 -8.39 -23.34
CA CYS A 178 -3.61 -9.65 -22.93
C CYS A 178 -3.70 -10.78 -23.98
N SER A 179 -3.54 -10.43 -25.26
CA SER A 179 -3.40 -11.35 -26.41
C SER A 179 -1.96 -11.55 -26.87
N GLN A 180 -1.03 -10.72 -26.36
CA GLN A 180 0.39 -10.77 -26.65
C GLN A 180 1.22 -10.47 -25.40
N ARG A 181 2.32 -11.20 -25.23
CA ARG A 181 3.39 -10.86 -24.29
C ARG A 181 4.58 -10.31 -25.07
N CYS A 182 4.97 -9.09 -24.74
CA CYS A 182 6.03 -8.33 -25.38
C CYS A 182 7.27 -8.25 -24.49
N GLN A 183 8.45 -8.19 -25.12
CA GLN A 183 9.71 -7.86 -24.46
C GLN A 183 10.43 -6.76 -25.22
N CYS A 184 10.95 -5.76 -24.51
CA CYS A 184 11.70 -4.66 -25.10
C CYS A 184 13.20 -5.01 -25.27
N PHE A 185 13.75 -4.66 -26.44
CA PHE A 185 15.18 -4.72 -26.75
C PHE A 185 15.66 -3.36 -27.28
N ALA A 186 16.97 -3.10 -27.14
CA ALA A 186 17.57 -1.84 -27.57
C ALA A 186 18.02 -1.87 -29.05
N PRO A 187 17.96 -0.75 -29.78
CA PRO A 187 17.14 0.44 -29.51
C PRO A 187 15.72 0.26 -30.05
N ASN A 188 14.69 0.48 -29.21
CA ASN A 188 13.27 0.47 -29.60
C ASN A 188 12.79 -0.77 -30.41
N ASP A 189 13.35 -1.95 -30.14
CA ASP A 189 12.99 -3.23 -30.76
C ASP A 189 12.03 -4.00 -29.85
N LEU A 190 10.73 -3.81 -30.06
CA LEU A 190 9.70 -4.50 -29.30
C LEU A 190 9.33 -5.84 -29.94
N ARG A 191 9.58 -6.95 -29.22
CA ARG A 191 9.30 -8.31 -29.70
C ARG A 191 8.12 -8.91 -28.96
N CYS A 192 6.99 -9.01 -29.63
CA CYS A 192 5.76 -9.58 -29.08
C CYS A 192 5.51 -11.00 -29.60
N SER A 193 4.97 -11.85 -28.72
CA SER A 193 4.53 -13.21 -29.02
C SER A 193 3.09 -13.42 -28.56
N ALA A 194 2.31 -14.18 -29.34
CA ALA A 194 0.92 -14.45 -29.00
C ALA A 194 0.84 -15.28 -27.71
N SER A 195 0.07 -14.80 -26.75
CA SER A 195 -0.11 -15.38 -25.42
C SER A 195 -1.52 -15.05 -24.94
N VAL A 196 -2.11 -15.88 -24.09
CA VAL A 196 -3.46 -15.64 -23.55
C VAL A 196 -3.42 -15.99 -22.06
N CYS A 197 -4.16 -15.26 -21.23
CA CYS A 197 -4.32 -15.63 -19.83
C CYS A 197 -4.84 -17.07 -19.68
N PRO A 198 -4.37 -17.83 -18.68
CA PRO A 198 -4.98 -19.10 -18.31
C PRO A 198 -6.49 -18.95 -18.09
N PRO A 199 -7.33 -19.96 -18.40
CA PRO A 199 -8.79 -19.85 -18.25
C PRO A 199 -9.31 -19.47 -16.85
N THR A 200 -8.48 -19.63 -15.82
CA THR A 200 -8.73 -19.29 -14.39
C THR A 200 -8.14 -17.93 -13.99
N MET A 201 -7.75 -17.10 -14.95
CA MET A 201 -7.12 -15.80 -14.74
C MET A 201 -7.68 -14.73 -15.68
N ASN A 202 -7.92 -13.55 -15.12
CA ASN A 202 -8.42 -12.39 -15.83
C ASN A 202 -7.29 -11.40 -16.14
N CYS A 203 -7.29 -10.87 -17.36
CA CYS A 203 -6.45 -9.73 -17.73
C CYS A 203 -6.89 -8.50 -16.91
N ALA A 204 -6.03 -8.03 -16.00
CA ALA A 204 -6.33 -6.87 -15.17
C ALA A 204 -5.07 -6.00 -14.98
N VAL A 205 -5.27 -4.78 -14.48
CA VAL A 205 -4.20 -3.89 -14.06
C VAL A 205 -4.22 -3.82 -12.54
N ARG A 206 -3.11 -4.12 -11.86
CA ARG A 206 -2.92 -3.96 -10.41
C ARG A 206 -1.62 -3.21 -10.18
N ASN A 207 -1.61 -2.19 -9.30
CA ASN A 207 -0.46 -1.31 -9.06
C ASN A 207 0.22 -0.78 -10.36
N GLY A 208 -0.59 -0.43 -11.37
CA GLY A 208 -0.11 0.04 -12.68
C GLY A 208 0.45 -1.03 -13.62
N HIS A 209 0.65 -2.27 -13.15
CA HIS A 209 1.13 -3.38 -13.97
C HIS A 209 -0.04 -4.19 -14.55
N ARG A 210 0.03 -4.54 -15.85
CA ARG A 210 -0.96 -5.38 -16.53
C ARG A 210 -0.46 -6.82 -16.62
N ASP A 211 -1.19 -7.74 -16.00
CA ASP A 211 -0.92 -9.18 -16.06
C ASP A 211 -2.22 -9.99 -15.96
N CYS A 212 -2.08 -11.30 -16.07
CA CYS A 212 -3.13 -12.29 -15.84
C CYS A 212 -3.21 -12.58 -14.34
N TYR A 213 -4.20 -12.00 -13.67
CA TYR A 213 -4.43 -12.23 -12.26
C TYR A 213 -5.63 -13.15 -12.06
N SER A 214 -5.49 -14.17 -11.20
CA SER A 214 -6.66 -14.94 -10.83
C SER A 214 -7.65 -14.07 -10.03
N PRO A 215 -8.96 -14.13 -10.33
CA PRO A 215 -9.95 -13.64 -9.39
C PRO A 215 -9.80 -14.45 -8.10
N MET A 216 -9.74 -13.73 -6.97
CA MET A 216 -9.62 -14.33 -5.65
C MET A 216 -10.88 -14.07 -4.86
N SER A 217 -11.44 -15.11 -4.25
CA SER A 217 -12.40 -14.92 -3.17
C SER A 217 -11.65 -14.70 -1.84
N THR A 218 -12.33 -14.06 -0.88
CA THR A 218 -11.80 -13.69 0.43
C THR A 218 -12.70 -14.22 1.52
N CYS A 219 -12.20 -15.16 2.33
CA CYS A 219 -12.76 -15.47 3.62
C CYS A 219 -12.29 -14.43 4.66
N THR A 220 -13.20 -13.94 5.50
CA THR A 220 -12.89 -12.94 6.53
C THR A 220 -13.22 -13.48 7.92
N VAL A 221 -12.29 -13.35 8.85
CA VAL A 221 -12.46 -13.66 10.27
C VAL A 221 -12.13 -12.43 11.11
N TRP A 222 -13.08 -11.93 11.91
CA TRP A 222 -12.89 -10.73 12.71
C TRP A 222 -13.75 -10.73 13.98
N GLY A 223 -13.42 -9.84 14.93
CA GLY A 223 -14.24 -9.59 16.12
C GLY A 223 -14.39 -10.79 17.05
N ASP A 224 -15.61 -10.98 17.52
CA ASP A 224 -16.10 -12.00 18.46
C ASP A 224 -16.77 -13.18 17.72
N PRO A 225 -16.01 -14.22 17.37
CA PRO A 225 -15.53 -14.36 16.01
C PRO A 225 -16.65 -14.55 14.98
N HIS A 226 -16.72 -13.61 14.05
CA HIS A 226 -17.48 -13.72 12.81
C HIS A 226 -16.64 -14.39 11.76
N TYR A 227 -17.20 -15.40 11.09
CA TYR A 227 -16.60 -16.06 9.95
C TYR A 227 -17.47 -15.79 8.72
N ILE A 228 -16.92 -15.11 7.72
CA ILE A 228 -17.53 -14.93 6.40
C ILE A 228 -16.74 -15.83 5.45
N THR A 229 -17.39 -16.86 4.90
CA THR A 229 -16.78 -17.87 4.04
C THR A 229 -16.44 -17.33 2.65
N PHE A 230 -15.70 -18.11 1.85
CA PHE A 230 -15.38 -17.75 0.47
C PHE A 230 -16.62 -17.55 -0.43
N ASP A 231 -17.77 -18.16 -0.08
CA ASP A 231 -19.01 -18.03 -0.85
C ASP A 231 -20.04 -17.09 -0.18
N GLY A 232 -19.66 -16.46 0.95
CA GLY A 232 -20.45 -15.43 1.63
C GLY A 232 -21.37 -15.91 2.76
N ALA A 233 -21.26 -17.18 3.18
CA ALA A 233 -21.97 -17.68 4.36
C ALA A 233 -21.38 -17.05 5.64
N VAL A 234 -22.25 -16.68 6.59
CA VAL A 234 -21.83 -16.04 7.86
C VAL A 234 -22.07 -16.98 9.03
N ALA A 235 -21.03 -17.33 9.78
CA ALA A 235 -21.13 -18.05 11.05
C ALA A 235 -20.68 -17.18 12.24
N HIS A 236 -21.43 -17.22 13.34
CA HIS A 236 -21.11 -16.54 14.59
C HIS A 236 -20.65 -17.57 15.63
N PHE A 237 -19.36 -17.61 15.98
CA PHE A 237 -18.84 -18.68 16.84
C PHE A 237 -17.73 -18.24 17.81
N GLN A 238 -18.03 -18.37 19.12
CA GLN A 238 -17.17 -17.93 20.21
C GLN A 238 -16.31 -19.05 20.81
N GLY A 239 -15.27 -19.41 20.05
CA GLY A 239 -14.27 -20.40 20.45
C GLY A 239 -13.01 -19.82 21.13
N THR A 240 -12.39 -20.55 22.07
CA THR A 240 -11.09 -20.20 22.71
C THR A 240 -9.95 -21.15 22.35
N CYS A 241 -10.16 -21.99 21.33
CA CYS A 241 -9.18 -22.93 20.82
C CYS A 241 -8.46 -22.41 19.56
N SER A 242 -7.68 -23.28 18.95
CA SER A 242 -7.22 -23.15 17.58
C SER A 242 -8.25 -23.80 16.65
N TYR A 243 -8.54 -23.19 15.49
CA TYR A 243 -9.55 -23.68 14.56
C TYR A 243 -9.02 -23.74 13.13
N GLU A 244 -9.40 -24.77 12.37
CA GLU A 244 -9.09 -24.89 10.94
C GLU A 244 -9.88 -23.86 10.15
N ILE A 245 -9.20 -22.81 9.68
CA ILE A 245 -9.83 -21.71 8.95
C ILE A 245 -10.04 -22.12 7.50
N ALA A 246 -8.97 -22.47 6.81
CA ALA A 246 -9.01 -22.98 5.44
C ALA A 246 -7.82 -23.89 5.19
N GLN A 247 -8.03 -25.02 4.54
CA GLN A 247 -6.96 -25.88 4.05
C GLN A 247 -7.34 -26.52 2.71
N THR A 248 -6.35 -26.95 1.94
CA THR A 248 -6.56 -27.71 0.70
C THR A 248 -7.07 -29.12 0.99
N CYS A 249 -8.21 -29.49 0.41
CA CYS A 249 -8.91 -30.76 0.68
C CYS A 249 -9.27 -31.47 -0.63
N GLY A 250 -8.72 -32.65 -0.87
CA GLY A 250 -8.98 -33.44 -2.08
C GLY A 250 -7.76 -34.20 -2.60
N ASN A 251 -7.79 -34.62 -3.87
CA ASN A 251 -6.64 -35.22 -4.54
C ASN A 251 -5.73 -34.12 -5.10
N VAL A 252 -4.78 -33.67 -4.29
CA VAL A 252 -3.73 -32.73 -4.67
C VAL A 252 -2.51 -33.52 -5.19
N THR A 253 -1.73 -32.97 -6.13
CA THR A 253 -0.47 -33.59 -6.60
C THR A 253 0.75 -32.91 -5.99
N ASP A 254 1.89 -33.61 -5.89
CA ASP A 254 3.14 -33.10 -5.28
C ASP A 254 3.66 -31.75 -5.86
N ASN A 255 3.15 -31.31 -7.02
CA ASN A 255 3.52 -30.03 -7.66
C ASN A 255 2.53 -28.89 -7.36
N ASP A 256 1.33 -29.20 -6.88
CA ASP A 256 0.32 -28.22 -6.52
C ASP A 256 0.67 -27.58 -5.17
N LEU A 257 0.17 -26.36 -4.95
CA LEU A 257 0.34 -25.68 -3.67
C LEU A 257 -0.69 -26.20 -2.68
N GLU A 258 -0.23 -26.96 -1.69
CA GLU A 258 -1.01 -27.28 -0.50
C GLU A 258 -0.84 -26.17 0.54
N PHE A 259 -1.94 -25.82 1.22
CA PHE A 259 -1.88 -24.92 2.35
C PHE A 259 -2.84 -25.35 3.48
N ARG A 260 -2.51 -24.94 4.70
CA ARG A 260 -3.37 -25.03 5.88
C ARG A 260 -3.26 -23.76 6.70
N VAL A 261 -4.39 -23.17 7.06
CA VAL A 261 -4.49 -21.97 7.90
C VAL A 261 -5.24 -22.31 9.17
N VAL A 262 -4.61 -22.06 10.32
CA VAL A 262 -5.21 -22.20 11.64
C VAL A 262 -5.17 -20.87 12.36
N ALA A 263 -6.31 -20.43 12.92
CA ALA A 263 -6.38 -19.25 13.78
C ALA A 263 -6.52 -19.69 15.24
N THR A 264 -5.69 -19.12 16.11
CA THR A 264 -5.76 -19.32 17.57
C THR A 264 -6.59 -18.20 18.19
N ASN A 265 -7.78 -18.51 18.70
CA ASN A 265 -8.66 -17.54 19.34
C ASN A 265 -8.43 -17.50 20.85
N ARG A 266 -8.33 -16.30 21.46
CA ARG A 266 -8.10 -16.14 22.91
C ARG A 266 -8.89 -14.96 23.49
N HIS A 267 -9.31 -15.12 24.74
CA HIS A 267 -9.86 -14.07 25.60
C HIS A 267 -8.82 -12.97 25.89
N ARG A 268 -9.27 -11.72 26.03
CA ARG A 268 -8.40 -10.54 26.27
C ARG A 268 -8.81 -9.80 27.54
N GLY A 269 -8.51 -10.40 28.69
CA GLY A 269 -8.85 -9.85 30.02
C GLY A 269 -10.34 -10.00 30.39
N ASN A 270 -11.24 -9.96 29.41
CA ASN A 270 -12.64 -10.38 29.53
C ASN A 270 -12.84 -11.78 28.93
N MET A 271 -13.70 -12.60 29.55
CA MET A 271 -14.06 -13.97 29.15
C MET A 271 -15.39 -14.04 28.39
N VAL A 272 -15.87 -12.91 27.86
CA VAL A 272 -17.18 -12.80 27.19
C VAL A 272 -17.07 -12.87 25.67
N VAL A 273 -15.87 -12.59 25.12
CA VAL A 273 -15.54 -12.61 23.70
C VAL A 273 -14.09 -13.06 23.51
N SER A 274 -13.83 -13.82 22.46
CA SER A 274 -12.48 -14.24 22.04
C SER A 274 -12.10 -13.54 20.73
N PHE A 275 -10.79 -13.36 20.51
CA PHE A 275 -10.25 -12.72 19.31
C PHE A 275 -9.13 -13.57 18.72
N VAL A 276 -8.95 -13.52 17.39
CA VAL A 276 -7.76 -14.07 16.73
C VAL A 276 -6.51 -13.48 17.39
N SER A 277 -5.58 -14.34 17.80
CA SER A 277 -4.38 -13.97 18.58
C SER A 277 -3.07 -14.42 17.94
N ALA A 278 -3.14 -15.47 17.12
CA ALA A 278 -2.08 -15.91 16.23
C ALA A 278 -2.71 -16.62 15.04
N VAL A 279 -2.05 -16.56 13.89
CA VAL A 279 -2.39 -17.27 12.67
C VAL A 279 -1.20 -18.11 12.27
N ASP A 280 -1.40 -19.41 12.17
CA ASP A 280 -0.40 -20.37 11.72
C ASP A 280 -0.75 -20.82 10.30
N VAL A 281 0.23 -20.74 9.40
CA VAL A 281 0.10 -21.11 8.00
C VAL A 281 1.18 -22.13 7.65
N TRP A 282 0.77 -23.31 7.20
CA TRP A 282 1.66 -24.29 6.60
C TRP A 282 1.49 -24.22 5.08
N LEU A 283 2.60 -24.18 4.37
CA LEU A 283 2.66 -24.25 2.91
C LEU A 283 3.47 -25.50 2.52
N SER A 284 3.03 -26.20 1.48
CA SER A 284 3.80 -27.28 0.86
C SER A 284 3.68 -27.24 -0.65
N GLN A 285 4.81 -27.31 -1.36
CA GLN A 285 4.86 -27.43 -2.82
C GLN A 285 6.20 -28.02 -3.27
N HIS A 286 6.20 -28.90 -4.27
CA HIS A 286 7.40 -29.55 -4.80
C HIS A 286 8.24 -30.27 -3.72
N GLY A 287 7.57 -30.77 -2.67
CA GLY A 287 8.20 -31.43 -1.52
C GLY A 287 8.94 -30.48 -0.55
N GLN A 288 8.91 -29.16 -0.76
CA GLN A 288 9.31 -28.19 0.26
C GLN A 288 8.14 -27.91 1.19
N GLN A 289 8.44 -27.67 2.46
CA GLN A 289 7.46 -27.28 3.48
C GLN A 289 7.96 -26.06 4.24
N THR A 290 7.04 -25.17 4.61
CA THR A 290 7.34 -23.97 5.42
C THR A 290 6.20 -23.72 6.38
N HIS A 291 6.51 -23.44 7.65
CA HIS A 291 5.54 -23.04 8.67
C HIS A 291 5.76 -21.58 9.05
N ILE A 292 4.76 -20.74 8.81
CA ILE A 292 4.75 -19.33 9.16
C ILE A 292 3.78 -19.11 10.32
N THR A 293 4.22 -18.47 11.40
CA THR A 293 3.32 -18.00 12.48
C THR A 293 3.31 -16.47 12.49
N ILE A 294 2.12 -15.87 12.36
CA ILE A 294 1.91 -14.43 12.52
C ILE A 294 1.20 -14.21 13.87
N GLY A 295 1.91 -13.62 14.84
CA GLY A 295 1.41 -13.36 16.19
C GLY A 295 0.96 -11.92 16.43
N GLN A 296 0.51 -11.66 17.66
CA GLN A 296 0.11 -10.31 18.10
C GLN A 296 1.22 -9.26 17.89
N ASN A 297 0.82 -8.04 17.54
CA ASN A 297 1.71 -6.94 17.15
C ASN A 297 2.60 -7.31 15.95
N ARG A 298 2.02 -8.02 14.97
CA ARG A 298 2.62 -8.39 13.67
C ARG A 298 3.93 -9.18 13.75
N ARG A 299 4.19 -9.84 14.88
CA ARG A 299 5.41 -10.63 15.08
C ARG A 299 5.40 -11.90 14.24
N VAL A 300 6.24 -11.97 13.21
CA VAL A 300 6.36 -13.12 12.34
C VAL A 300 7.42 -14.12 12.83
N LYS A 301 7.15 -15.40 12.61
CA LYS A 301 8.15 -16.47 12.66
C LYS A 301 8.07 -17.34 11.41
N VAL A 302 9.22 -17.84 10.96
CA VAL A 302 9.35 -18.87 9.92
C VAL A 302 10.09 -20.05 10.51
N ASP A 303 9.49 -21.24 10.44
CA ASP A 303 9.98 -22.50 11.02
C ASP A 303 10.42 -22.36 12.48
N GLY A 304 9.63 -21.59 13.25
CA GLY A 304 9.86 -21.29 14.67
C GLY A 304 10.84 -20.14 14.98
N ASN A 305 11.60 -19.66 13.99
CA ASN A 305 12.57 -18.58 14.14
C ASN A 305 11.90 -17.22 13.88
N ALA A 306 12.15 -16.22 14.73
CA ALA A 306 11.66 -14.87 14.49
C ALA A 306 12.44 -14.20 13.34
N ILE A 307 11.72 -13.45 12.51
CA ILE A 307 12.27 -12.73 11.34
C ILE A 307 11.76 -11.28 11.32
N ASP A 308 12.50 -10.41 10.64
CA ASP A 308 12.05 -9.07 10.25
C ASP A 308 11.45 -9.14 8.82
N THR A 309 10.48 -8.27 8.53
CA THR A 309 9.85 -8.14 7.19
C THR A 309 10.40 -6.94 6.41
N PRO A 310 10.49 -6.99 5.07
CA PRO A 310 10.05 -8.07 4.20
C PRO A 310 11.01 -9.27 4.20
N ALA A 311 10.45 -10.47 4.03
CA ALA A 311 11.18 -11.72 3.95
C ALA A 311 10.64 -12.60 2.81
N TYR A 312 11.52 -13.37 2.20
CA TYR A 312 11.22 -14.20 1.03
C TYR A 312 11.60 -15.65 1.28
N GLN A 313 10.75 -16.59 0.86
CA GLN A 313 10.95 -18.03 0.98
C GLN A 313 10.69 -18.70 -0.38
N ASN A 314 11.19 -19.94 -0.55
CA ASN A 314 11.02 -20.76 -1.75
C ASN A 314 11.38 -20.01 -3.06
N ASN A 315 12.61 -19.52 -3.16
CA ASN A 315 13.14 -18.76 -4.30
C ASN A 315 12.27 -17.54 -4.68
N ASP A 316 11.94 -16.73 -3.68
CA ASP A 316 11.16 -15.48 -3.79
C ASP A 316 9.69 -15.66 -4.23
N LEU A 317 9.18 -16.89 -4.26
CA LEU A 317 7.78 -17.19 -4.61
C LEU A 317 6.81 -17.12 -3.43
N VAL A 318 7.34 -17.09 -2.20
CA VAL A 318 6.57 -16.80 -0.97
C VAL A 318 7.13 -15.53 -0.35
N GLU A 319 6.36 -14.45 -0.42
CA GLU A 319 6.68 -13.14 0.15
C GLU A 319 5.94 -12.94 1.48
N ILE A 320 6.64 -12.37 2.46
CA ILE A 320 6.07 -11.90 3.72
C ILE A 320 6.44 -10.42 3.87
N ARG A 321 5.46 -9.53 3.89
CA ARG A 321 5.68 -8.07 4.03
C ARG A 321 4.73 -7.44 5.05
N GLU A 322 5.12 -6.29 5.60
CA GLU A 322 4.19 -5.41 6.34
C GLU A 322 3.71 -4.28 5.42
N GLU A 323 2.39 -4.14 5.29
CA GLU A 323 1.76 -3.16 4.40
C GLU A 323 0.38 -2.76 4.95
N GLN A 324 0.06 -1.46 4.95
CA GLN A 324 -1.22 -0.90 5.41
C GLN A 324 -1.70 -1.39 6.80
N GLY A 325 -0.76 -1.74 7.69
CA GLY A 325 -1.06 -2.22 9.04
C GLY A 325 -1.28 -3.74 9.16
N PHE A 326 -1.17 -4.49 8.06
CA PHE A 326 -1.22 -5.95 8.00
C PHE A 326 0.17 -6.56 7.80
N VAL A 327 0.38 -7.77 8.32
CA VAL A 327 1.33 -8.71 7.71
C VAL A 327 0.60 -9.40 6.57
N ILE A 328 1.19 -9.33 5.38
CA ILE A 328 0.72 -10.00 4.17
C ILE A 328 1.70 -11.13 3.84
N LEU A 329 1.18 -12.36 3.85
CA LEU A 329 1.85 -13.56 3.33
C LEU A 329 1.27 -13.83 1.94
N ASN A 330 2.03 -13.58 0.89
CA ASN A 330 1.66 -13.87 -0.50
C ASN A 330 2.41 -15.12 -0.98
N ALA A 331 1.68 -16.19 -1.27
CA ALA A 331 2.23 -17.42 -1.83
C ALA A 331 1.82 -17.54 -3.31
N PHE A 332 2.81 -17.46 -4.20
CA PHE A 332 2.70 -17.71 -5.64
C PHE A 332 1.71 -16.81 -6.40
N ASN A 333 1.22 -15.71 -5.79
CA ASN A 333 0.07 -14.92 -6.25
C ASN A 333 -1.22 -15.73 -6.43
N GLU A 334 -1.33 -16.87 -5.76
CA GLU A 334 -2.45 -17.80 -5.85
C GLU A 334 -3.17 -17.96 -4.50
N PHE A 335 -2.47 -17.72 -3.40
CA PHE A 335 -2.99 -17.78 -2.03
C PHE A 335 -2.37 -16.63 -1.21
N ILE A 336 -3.19 -15.83 -0.51
CA ILE A 336 -2.71 -14.67 0.26
C ILE A 336 -3.40 -14.60 1.62
N VAL A 337 -2.63 -14.47 2.69
CA VAL A 337 -3.13 -14.24 4.07
C VAL A 337 -2.77 -12.84 4.52
N HIS A 338 -3.76 -12.10 5.03
CA HIS A 338 -3.59 -10.82 5.69
C HIS A 338 -3.95 -10.99 7.15
N PHE A 339 -3.06 -10.60 8.07
CA PHE A 339 -3.39 -10.51 9.50
C PHE A 339 -2.84 -9.19 10.09
N ASP A 340 -3.72 -8.40 10.71
CA ASP A 340 -3.41 -7.12 11.34
C ASP A 340 -2.49 -7.24 12.59
N GLY A 341 -2.34 -8.47 13.12
CA GLY A 341 -1.69 -8.71 14.40
C GLY A 341 -2.56 -8.30 15.60
N HIS A 342 -3.86 -8.04 15.38
CA HIS A 342 -4.84 -7.63 16.38
C HIS A 342 -6.12 -8.49 16.37
N SER A 343 -6.92 -8.58 15.32
CA SER A 343 -8.15 -9.40 15.31
C SER A 343 -8.66 -9.80 13.93
N SER A 344 -8.28 -9.07 12.89
CA SER A 344 -8.80 -9.23 11.53
C SER A 344 -7.86 -10.09 10.69
N LEU A 345 -8.32 -11.30 10.35
CA LEU A 345 -7.68 -12.24 9.46
C LEU A 345 -8.48 -12.32 8.16
N LEU A 346 -7.81 -12.13 7.02
CA LEU A 346 -8.40 -12.33 5.70
C LEU A 346 -7.58 -13.36 4.93
N VAL A 347 -8.23 -14.45 4.52
CA VAL A 347 -7.64 -15.52 3.72
C VAL A 347 -8.18 -15.39 2.31
N ARG A 348 -7.29 -15.27 1.32
CA ARG A 348 -7.64 -15.08 -0.09
C ARG A 348 -7.16 -16.27 -0.91
N ALA A 349 -8.05 -16.84 -1.71
CA ALA A 349 -7.79 -18.00 -2.55
C ALA A 349 -8.19 -17.72 -4.00
N SER A 350 -7.29 -18.03 -4.93
CA SER A 350 -7.55 -18.00 -6.38
C SER A 350 -8.48 -19.13 -6.84
N GLU A 351 -9.17 -18.94 -7.97
CA GLU A 351 -10.10 -19.93 -8.57
C GLU A 351 -9.51 -21.33 -8.80
N ARG A 352 -8.17 -21.51 -8.78
CA ARG A 352 -7.56 -22.85 -8.81
C ARG A 352 -8.03 -23.76 -7.67
N PHE A 353 -8.45 -23.17 -6.55
CA PHE A 353 -8.87 -23.86 -5.33
C PHE A 353 -10.39 -24.09 -5.26
N TYR A 354 -11.12 -23.73 -6.33
CA TYR A 354 -12.57 -23.81 -6.38
C TYR A 354 -13.07 -25.26 -6.19
N GLY A 355 -13.89 -25.47 -5.16
CA GLY A 355 -14.41 -26.77 -4.74
C GLY A 355 -13.36 -27.73 -4.15
N SER A 356 -12.15 -27.24 -3.83
CA SER A 356 -11.04 -28.04 -3.27
C SER A 356 -10.52 -27.51 -1.94
N LEU A 357 -11.31 -26.71 -1.22
CA LEU A 357 -11.01 -26.25 0.13
C LEU A 357 -11.95 -26.89 1.15
N CYS A 358 -11.54 -26.89 2.42
CA CYS A 358 -12.42 -27.13 3.55
C CYS A 358 -11.91 -26.45 4.82
N GLY A 359 -12.78 -26.27 5.81
CA GLY A 359 -12.52 -25.53 7.05
C GLY A 359 -13.69 -24.60 7.39
N MET A 360 -13.49 -23.73 8.38
CA MET A 360 -14.50 -22.72 8.76
C MET A 360 -14.79 -21.68 7.68
N CYS A 361 -13.91 -21.53 6.68
CA CYS A 361 -14.10 -20.69 5.50
C CYS A 361 -14.94 -21.35 4.39
N GLY A 362 -15.51 -22.53 4.64
CA GLY A 362 -16.34 -23.23 3.65
C GLY A 362 -15.54 -24.03 2.63
N ASN A 363 -16.19 -24.39 1.52
CA ASN A 363 -15.59 -25.26 0.49
C ASN A 363 -15.23 -24.54 -0.83
N PHE A 364 -15.62 -23.26 -0.95
CA PHE A 364 -15.32 -22.37 -2.08
C PHE A 364 -15.85 -22.90 -3.44
N ASN A 365 -17.15 -23.17 -3.53
CA ASN A 365 -17.83 -23.61 -4.76
C ASN A 365 -18.84 -22.58 -5.30
N GLY A 366 -18.96 -21.40 -4.69
CA GLY A 366 -19.96 -20.38 -5.02
C GLY A 366 -21.36 -20.62 -4.43
N ASN A 367 -21.54 -21.55 -3.49
CA ASN A 367 -22.82 -21.85 -2.85
C ASN A 367 -22.77 -21.72 -1.31
N PRO A 368 -23.10 -20.54 -0.74
CA PRO A 368 -23.06 -20.34 0.71
C PRO A 368 -24.03 -21.24 1.50
N ALA A 369 -24.94 -21.96 0.84
CA ALA A 369 -25.85 -22.88 1.49
C ALA A 369 -25.21 -24.24 1.90
N ASP A 370 -24.03 -24.59 1.38
CA ASP A 370 -23.32 -25.84 1.73
C ASP A 370 -21.94 -25.65 2.39
N ASP A 371 -21.60 -24.42 2.75
CA ASP A 371 -20.35 -24.10 3.46
C ASP A 371 -20.33 -24.54 4.94
N LYS A 372 -21.47 -24.46 5.64
CA LYS A 372 -21.57 -24.78 7.07
C LYS A 372 -21.69 -26.29 7.32
N VAL A 373 -20.64 -27.03 6.97
CA VAL A 373 -20.54 -28.48 7.17
C VAL A 373 -19.57 -28.85 8.29
N LEU A 374 -19.81 -29.99 8.92
CA LEU A 374 -18.87 -30.65 9.81
C LEU A 374 -17.70 -31.25 8.97
N PRO A 375 -16.56 -31.62 9.58
CA PRO A 375 -15.48 -32.34 8.88
C PRO A 375 -15.88 -33.68 8.22
N SER A 376 -17.06 -34.23 8.54
CA SER A 376 -17.63 -35.39 7.83
C SER A 376 -18.29 -35.05 6.49
N GLY A 377 -18.52 -33.76 6.20
CA GLY A 377 -19.31 -33.26 5.08
C GLY A 377 -20.82 -33.15 5.37
N ASP A 378 -21.28 -33.55 6.55
CA ASP A 378 -22.69 -33.37 6.95
C ASP A 378 -22.98 -31.90 7.31
N PRO A 379 -24.16 -31.34 6.98
CA PRO A 379 -24.55 -29.99 7.40
C PRO A 379 -24.55 -29.85 8.93
N ALA A 380 -23.96 -28.77 9.43
CA ALA A 380 -23.99 -28.45 10.85
C ALA A 380 -25.42 -28.00 11.27
N PRO A 381 -25.90 -28.38 12.47
CA PRO A 381 -27.23 -27.99 12.95
C PRO A 381 -27.31 -26.51 13.38
N ASP A 382 -26.18 -25.96 13.83
CA ASP A 382 -26.02 -24.60 14.35
C ASP A 382 -24.53 -24.17 14.31
N ASP A 383 -24.27 -22.88 14.48
CA ASP A 383 -22.93 -22.28 14.36
C ASP A 383 -21.96 -22.73 15.47
N ASP A 384 -22.50 -23.04 16.66
CA ASP A 384 -21.71 -23.63 17.74
C ASP A 384 -21.21 -25.03 17.36
N SER A 385 -22.08 -25.90 16.85
CA SER A 385 -21.73 -27.24 16.40
C SER A 385 -20.76 -27.20 15.22
N PHE A 386 -20.94 -26.25 14.30
CA PHE A 386 -20.00 -25.97 13.21
C PHE A 386 -18.60 -25.63 13.77
N GLY A 387 -18.48 -24.57 14.57
CA GLY A 387 -17.19 -24.11 15.08
C GLY A 387 -16.48 -25.09 16.00
N HIS A 388 -17.21 -25.81 16.87
CA HIS A 388 -16.62 -26.86 17.70
C HIS A 388 -16.07 -28.03 16.88
N SER A 389 -16.70 -28.35 15.74
CA SER A 389 -16.26 -29.47 14.90
C SER A 389 -14.95 -29.20 14.15
N TRP A 390 -14.62 -27.94 13.88
CA TRP A 390 -13.38 -27.51 13.22
C TRP A 390 -12.23 -27.17 14.18
N GLN A 391 -12.26 -27.72 15.40
CA GLN A 391 -11.16 -27.59 16.36
C GLN A 391 -9.87 -28.22 15.83
N SER A 392 -8.80 -27.42 15.78
CA SER A 392 -7.48 -27.80 15.28
C SER A 392 -6.68 -28.63 16.29
N ASP A 393 -5.79 -29.51 15.80
CA ASP A 393 -4.87 -30.32 16.60
C ASP A 393 -3.85 -29.49 17.41
N THR A 394 -3.62 -28.23 17.05
CA THR A 394 -2.77 -27.29 17.79
C THR A 394 -3.45 -26.69 19.04
N SER A 395 -4.72 -27.06 19.29
CA SER A 395 -5.50 -26.58 20.44
C SER A 395 -4.92 -26.99 21.78
N ILE A 396 -4.94 -26.07 22.76
CA ILE A 396 -4.56 -26.36 24.14
C ILE A 396 -5.64 -27.17 24.88
N ALA A 397 -5.22 -28.12 25.72
CA ALA A 397 -6.16 -28.92 26.50
C ALA A 397 -7.03 -28.04 27.43
N GLY A 398 -8.36 -28.16 27.31
CA GLY A 398 -9.32 -27.46 28.15
C GLY A 398 -9.82 -26.10 27.61
N CYS A 399 -9.43 -25.70 26.40
CA CYS A 399 -10.12 -24.65 25.65
C CYS A 399 -11.51 -25.12 25.18
N GLY A 400 -12.32 -24.19 24.68
CA GLY A 400 -13.64 -24.43 24.08
C GLY A 400 -14.63 -23.30 24.41
N ALA A 401 -15.82 -23.31 23.81
CA ALA A 401 -16.85 -22.36 24.17
C ALA A 401 -17.40 -22.71 25.57
N ARG A 402 -17.11 -21.85 26.55
CA ARG A 402 -17.78 -21.85 27.87
C ARG A 402 -18.58 -20.57 28.09
N ASP A 403 -18.63 -19.73 27.07
CA ASP A 403 -19.16 -18.39 27.12
C ASP A 403 -20.67 -18.52 26.88
N GLN A 404 -21.46 -18.27 27.91
CA GLN A 404 -22.92 -18.20 27.78
C GLN A 404 -23.26 -16.94 27.00
N THR A 405 -23.34 -17.05 25.68
CA THR A 405 -23.89 -16.00 24.82
C THR A 405 -25.34 -15.74 25.20
N GLY A 406 -25.72 -14.46 25.20
CA GLY A 406 -27.14 -14.10 25.29
C GLY A 406 -27.88 -14.62 24.05
N ASN A 407 -29.19 -14.83 24.16
CA ASN A 407 -29.94 -15.20 22.96
C ASN A 407 -30.08 -14.00 22.01
N ALA A 408 -29.35 -14.00 20.89
CA ALA A 408 -29.41 -12.95 19.88
C ALA A 408 -30.82 -12.77 19.26
N ASP A 409 -31.68 -13.81 19.31
CA ASP A 409 -33.08 -13.71 18.90
C ASP A 409 -33.89 -12.76 19.81
N GLU A 410 -33.53 -12.65 21.09
CA GLU A 410 -34.10 -11.68 22.01
C GLU A 410 -33.44 -10.31 21.86
N CYS A 411 -33.75 -9.63 20.75
CA CYS A 411 -33.23 -8.28 20.46
C CYS A 411 -34.32 -7.18 20.48
N PRO A 412 -34.71 -6.65 21.66
CA PRO A 412 -35.75 -5.62 21.79
C PRO A 412 -35.50 -4.32 21.01
N SER A 413 -34.25 -4.01 20.67
CA SER A 413 -33.84 -2.79 19.96
C SER A 413 -33.43 -3.04 18.50
N ARG A 414 -33.78 -4.19 17.91
CA ARG A 414 -33.31 -4.62 16.57
C ARG A 414 -33.46 -3.56 15.47
N GLN A 415 -34.59 -2.83 15.43
CA GLN A 415 -34.77 -1.73 14.47
C GLN A 415 -33.72 -0.62 14.65
N ARG A 416 -33.53 -0.14 15.89
CA ARG A 416 -32.54 0.91 16.19
C ARG A 416 -31.10 0.49 15.88
N TYR A 417 -30.79 -0.81 15.95
CA TYR A 417 -29.47 -1.33 15.57
C TYR A 417 -29.34 -1.49 14.06
N SER A 418 -30.40 -1.95 13.38
CA SER A 418 -30.51 -1.95 11.92
C SER A 418 -30.27 -0.54 11.35
N ASP A 419 -30.91 0.48 11.92
CA ASP A 419 -30.75 1.88 11.51
C ASP A 419 -29.30 2.37 11.66
N LEU A 420 -28.53 1.87 12.63
CA LEU A 420 -27.11 2.22 12.82
C LEU A 420 -26.19 1.51 11.83
N CYS A 421 -26.37 0.19 11.71
CA CYS A 421 -25.58 -0.64 10.81
C CYS A 421 -25.83 -0.31 9.33
N SER A 422 -26.93 0.38 9.02
CA SER A 422 -27.27 0.85 7.67
C SER A 422 -26.19 1.70 6.99
N ILE A 423 -25.21 2.26 7.73
CA ILE A 423 -24.04 2.91 7.14
C ILE A 423 -23.24 1.99 6.21
N ILE A 424 -23.18 0.69 6.54
CA ILE A 424 -22.47 -0.35 5.78
C ILE A 424 -23.18 -0.59 4.42
N THR A 425 -24.51 -0.60 4.41
CA THR A 425 -25.36 -0.87 3.23
C THR A 425 -25.87 0.39 2.52
N ASN A 426 -25.48 1.59 2.95
CA ASN A 426 -25.91 2.84 2.33
C ASN A 426 -25.22 3.05 0.97
N THR A 427 -25.96 2.85 -0.13
CA THR A 427 -25.49 2.98 -1.52
C THR A 427 -25.15 4.42 -1.94
N THR A 428 -25.32 5.40 -1.05
CA THR A 428 -24.88 6.80 -1.20
C THR A 428 -23.99 7.25 -0.03
N GLY A 429 -23.52 6.29 0.77
CA GLY A 429 -22.65 6.49 1.92
C GLY A 429 -21.16 6.37 1.57
N PRO A 430 -20.27 6.36 2.59
CA PRO A 430 -18.82 6.33 2.37
C PRO A 430 -18.33 5.09 1.62
N PHE A 431 -19.07 3.96 1.70
CA PHE A 431 -18.68 2.70 1.07
C PHE A 431 -19.31 2.45 -0.31
N GLN A 432 -19.84 3.48 -0.98
CA GLN A 432 -20.54 3.32 -2.26
C GLN A 432 -19.67 2.64 -3.35
N SER A 433 -18.37 2.95 -3.44
CA SER A 433 -17.44 2.28 -4.35
C SER A 433 -17.26 0.80 -3.99
N CYS A 434 -17.21 0.50 -2.69
CA CYS A 434 -17.01 -0.85 -2.16
C CYS A 434 -18.10 -1.86 -2.53
N HIS A 435 -19.36 -1.40 -2.63
CA HIS A 435 -20.53 -2.25 -2.86
C HIS A 435 -20.48 -3.04 -4.17
N LEU A 436 -19.63 -2.63 -5.13
CA LEU A 436 -19.40 -3.33 -6.39
C LEU A 436 -18.43 -4.52 -6.27
N HIS A 437 -17.75 -4.65 -5.13
CA HIS A 437 -16.60 -5.55 -4.95
C HIS A 437 -16.68 -6.41 -3.68
N VAL A 438 -17.30 -5.91 -2.60
CA VAL A 438 -17.54 -6.65 -1.36
C VAL A 438 -19.01 -6.51 -0.98
N ASP A 439 -19.73 -7.64 -0.82
CA ASP A 439 -21.12 -7.61 -0.38
C ASP A 439 -21.22 -7.01 1.05
N PRO A 440 -21.95 -5.89 1.24
CA PRO A 440 -22.13 -5.30 2.56
C PRO A 440 -23.09 -6.10 3.47
N ALA A 441 -23.89 -7.03 2.92
CA ALA A 441 -24.94 -7.70 3.68
C ALA A 441 -24.41 -8.59 4.84
N PRO A 442 -23.38 -9.44 4.66
CA PRO A 442 -22.73 -10.15 5.76
C PRO A 442 -22.33 -9.26 6.94
N TYR A 443 -21.57 -8.19 6.67
CA TYR A 443 -21.06 -7.26 7.67
C TYR A 443 -22.19 -6.48 8.37
N TYR A 444 -23.24 -6.11 7.63
CA TYR A 444 -24.45 -5.51 8.19
C TYR A 444 -25.17 -6.46 9.16
N PHE A 445 -25.32 -7.75 8.82
CA PHE A 445 -25.98 -8.71 9.70
C PHE A 445 -25.18 -8.98 10.97
N SER A 446 -23.85 -9.14 10.88
CA SER A 446 -22.96 -9.20 12.04
C SER A 446 -23.07 -7.96 12.93
N CYS A 447 -22.99 -6.75 12.35
CA CYS A 447 -23.16 -5.50 13.10
C CYS A 447 -24.46 -5.46 13.94
N VAL A 448 -25.57 -5.95 13.38
CA VAL A 448 -26.85 -6.01 14.10
C VAL A 448 -26.82 -7.08 15.20
N TYR A 449 -26.22 -8.24 14.92
CA TYR A 449 -26.04 -9.34 15.88
C TYR A 449 -25.26 -8.87 17.12
N ASP A 450 -24.11 -8.21 16.95
CA ASP A 450 -23.25 -7.78 18.06
C ASP A 450 -23.93 -6.73 18.93
N LEU A 451 -24.65 -5.79 18.30
CA LEU A 451 -25.42 -4.78 19.03
C LEU A 451 -26.61 -5.38 19.78
N CYS A 452 -27.20 -6.47 19.28
CA CYS A 452 -28.20 -7.25 19.99
C CYS A 452 -27.61 -7.95 21.23
N LEU A 453 -26.42 -8.55 21.13
CA LEU A 453 -25.77 -9.24 22.25
C LEU A 453 -25.16 -8.30 23.30
N TYR A 454 -24.41 -7.29 22.87
CA TYR A 454 -23.51 -6.52 23.74
C TYR A 454 -23.88 -5.05 23.93
N THR A 455 -24.88 -4.57 23.18
CA THR A 455 -25.33 -3.16 23.13
C THR A 455 -24.25 -2.18 22.64
N ARG A 456 -24.60 -0.89 22.51
CA ARG A 456 -23.67 0.17 22.06
C ARG A 456 -22.45 0.37 22.97
N ALA A 457 -22.43 -0.17 24.19
CA ALA A 457 -21.44 0.17 25.22
C ALA A 457 -20.01 -0.31 24.91
N ASN A 458 -19.84 -1.32 24.06
CA ASN A 458 -18.56 -2.02 23.86
C ASN A 458 -17.87 -1.74 22.51
N GLY A 459 -18.34 -0.78 21.72
CA GLY A 459 -17.69 -0.39 20.45
C GLY A 459 -17.96 -1.32 19.25
N MET A 460 -18.80 -2.34 19.39
CA MET A 460 -19.08 -3.34 18.33
C MET A 460 -19.46 -2.73 16.96
N LEU A 461 -20.25 -1.65 16.96
CA LEU A 461 -20.60 -0.92 15.72
C LEU A 461 -19.35 -0.44 14.96
N CYS A 462 -18.34 0.07 15.68
CA CYS A 462 -17.09 0.49 15.06
C CYS A 462 -16.32 -0.72 14.53
N SER A 463 -16.23 -1.81 15.30
CA SER A 463 -15.55 -3.04 14.87
C SER A 463 -16.15 -3.62 13.58
N ALA A 464 -17.47 -3.63 13.44
CA ALA A 464 -18.13 -4.14 12.24
C ALA A 464 -17.95 -3.22 11.01
N VAL A 465 -17.89 -1.90 11.23
CA VAL A 465 -17.61 -0.91 10.17
C VAL A 465 -16.15 -0.99 9.74
N GLU A 466 -15.21 -1.08 10.69
CA GLU A 466 -13.77 -1.26 10.46
C GLU A 466 -13.46 -2.58 9.74
N ALA A 467 -14.20 -3.66 10.04
CA ALA A 467 -14.09 -4.92 9.31
C ALA A 467 -14.52 -4.80 7.83
N TYR A 468 -15.55 -3.99 7.54
CA TYR A 468 -15.98 -3.75 6.15
C TYR A 468 -15.03 -2.81 5.40
N GLU A 469 -14.55 -1.76 6.07
CA GLU A 469 -13.51 -0.86 5.57
C GLU A 469 -12.22 -1.64 5.23
N THR A 470 -11.80 -2.54 6.13
CA THR A 470 -10.66 -3.45 5.94
C THR A 470 -10.83 -4.33 4.70
N ALA A 471 -11.99 -4.98 4.56
CA ALA A 471 -12.29 -5.83 3.40
C ALA A 471 -12.26 -5.03 2.09
N CYS A 472 -12.61 -3.74 2.15
CA CYS A 472 -12.54 -2.82 1.02
C CYS A 472 -11.09 -2.44 0.65
N ALA A 473 -10.31 -1.99 1.62
CA ALA A 473 -8.95 -1.49 1.43
C ALA A 473 -8.02 -2.55 0.81
N ILE A 474 -8.21 -3.82 1.19
CA ILE A 474 -7.47 -4.99 0.67
C ILE A 474 -7.76 -5.29 -0.82
N LEU A 475 -8.72 -4.59 -1.44
CA LEU A 475 -8.97 -4.61 -2.89
C LEU A 475 -8.39 -3.39 -3.64
N GLU A 476 -7.61 -2.53 -2.96
CA GLU A 476 -7.03 -1.29 -3.51
C GLU A 476 -8.10 -0.28 -4.02
N ILE A 477 -9.33 -0.38 -3.52
CA ILE A 477 -10.44 0.52 -3.87
C ILE A 477 -10.34 1.79 -3.02
N GLN A 478 -10.10 2.93 -3.67
CA GLN A 478 -10.15 4.27 -3.08
C GLN A 478 -11.57 4.88 -3.12
#